data_AF-A0A9W9DD71-F1
#
_entry.id   AF-A0A9W9DD71-F1
#
_cell.length_a   1.000
_cell.length_b   1.000
_cell.length_c   1.000
_cell.angle_alpha   90.00
_cell.angle_beta   90.00
_cell.angle_gamma   90.00
#
_symmetry.space_group_name_H-M   'P 1'
#
loop_
_entity.id
_entity.type
_entity.pdbx_description
1 polymer ?
#
loop_
_entity_poly.entity_id
_entity_poly.type
_entity_poly.pdbx_seq_one_letter_code
_entity_poly.pdbx_strand_id
1 'polypeptide(L)'
;MIAASSNFDIDTLFFGLSLSASVLVFIPFYWHFKTRNTGTCLFMAWTGLACLVLSINSILWNNSTSNFAPLWCDISAKFLVGANSAISSVSLCINLRLWLVASDRVRTLEVYAKRGVVVIELLLGLGVPVTEMIFRKLHFFRSYRRFDIYEGFGCIAASDNVLLMYLLLLAPQFLLGIASTTFNVLALIAYHRMYKYMLDTQHSPTFHRQTTLSVSFLWFLTLGIISILCSISYAVFVVYFNATASADGFVYWKSWKLTHLDIKAVNIYDENEWRGDMMTEFLLEANRWIFVGLALLFFVFFGLTSEARRRYKMLLGCGGRKKWMFEVEKTMPNAGDRGIVHYANEDMESAEGYVMALVGG
;
A
#
# COMPACT_ATOMS: atom_id res chain seq x y z
N MET A 1 -32.06 -19.52 -17.40
CA MET A 1 -32.05 -19.94 -15.97
C MET A 1 -30.83 -20.80 -15.63
N ILE A 2 -29.60 -20.40 -16.01
CA ILE A 2 -28.36 -21.13 -15.64
C ILE A 2 -27.32 -20.19 -14.98
N ALA A 3 -27.54 -18.87 -14.92
CA ALA A 3 -26.57 -17.92 -14.34
C ALA A 3 -26.62 -17.80 -12.81
N ALA A 4 -27.68 -18.27 -12.15
CA ALA A 4 -27.87 -18.05 -10.70
C ALA A 4 -27.03 -19.00 -9.82
N SER A 5 -26.61 -20.17 -10.32
CA SER A 5 -25.85 -21.13 -9.49
C SER A 5 -24.34 -20.87 -9.44
N SER A 6 -23.76 -20.14 -10.41
CA SER A 6 -22.34 -19.81 -10.42
C SER A 6 -21.99 -18.62 -9.51
N ASN A 7 -22.93 -17.69 -9.32
CA ASN A 7 -22.67 -16.44 -8.60
C ASN A 7 -22.57 -16.67 -7.08
N PHE A 8 -23.36 -17.62 -6.55
CA PHE A 8 -23.30 -18.00 -5.14
C PHE A 8 -21.90 -18.49 -4.71
N ASP A 9 -21.18 -19.18 -5.59
CA ASP A 9 -19.83 -19.68 -5.30
C ASP A 9 -18.78 -18.55 -5.30
N ILE A 10 -18.86 -17.61 -6.24
CA ILE A 10 -17.89 -16.52 -6.37
C ILE A 10 -17.99 -15.54 -5.20
N ASP A 11 -19.20 -15.14 -4.83
CA ASP A 11 -19.40 -14.17 -3.75
C ASP A 11 -19.08 -14.77 -2.37
N THR A 12 -19.39 -16.06 -2.17
CA THR A 12 -18.97 -16.80 -0.96
C THR A 12 -17.45 -16.93 -0.88
N LEU A 13 -16.79 -17.23 -2.01
CA LEU A 13 -15.33 -17.30 -2.10
C LEU A 13 -14.70 -15.93 -1.84
N PHE A 14 -15.26 -14.86 -2.40
CA PHE A 14 -14.83 -13.49 -2.13
C PHE A 14 -14.95 -13.14 -0.65
N PHE A 15 -16.08 -13.45 -0.01
CA PHE A 15 -16.27 -13.23 1.42
C PHE A 15 -15.20 -13.95 2.26
N GLY A 16 -15.00 -15.24 2.02
CA GLY A 16 -14.01 -16.05 2.75
C GLY A 16 -12.57 -15.53 2.56
N LEU A 17 -12.20 -15.18 1.32
CA LEU A 17 -10.87 -14.66 1.01
C LEU A 17 -10.64 -13.25 1.56
N SER A 18 -11.63 -12.36 1.47
CA SER A 18 -11.50 -10.98 1.97
C SER A 18 -11.37 -10.95 3.50
N LEU A 19 -12.19 -11.72 4.22
CA LEU A 19 -12.11 -11.81 5.68
C LEU A 19 -10.78 -12.41 6.13
N SER A 20 -10.36 -13.52 5.52
CA SER A 20 -9.08 -14.15 5.83
C SER A 20 -7.90 -13.23 5.49
N ALA A 21 -7.91 -12.56 4.33
CA ALA A 21 -6.88 -11.61 3.94
C ALA A 21 -6.77 -10.44 4.94
N SER A 22 -7.90 -9.91 5.42
CA SER A 22 -7.91 -8.87 6.45
C SER A 22 -7.19 -9.33 7.71
N VAL A 23 -7.53 -10.51 8.23
CA VAL A 23 -6.89 -11.08 9.43
C VAL A 23 -5.39 -11.32 9.19
N LEU A 24 -5.03 -11.93 8.06
CA LEU A 24 -3.66 -12.29 7.74
C LEU A 24 -2.75 -11.06 7.63
N VAL A 25 -3.23 -9.97 7.03
CA VAL A 25 -2.48 -8.71 6.91
C VAL A 25 -2.20 -8.05 8.25
N PHE A 26 -3.09 -8.18 9.24
CA PHE A 26 -2.87 -7.61 10.57
C PHE A 26 -1.93 -8.42 11.46
N ILE A 27 -1.68 -9.70 11.16
CA ILE A 27 -0.72 -10.53 11.92
C ILE A 27 0.67 -9.87 12.03
N PRO A 28 1.32 -9.41 10.92
CA PRO A 28 2.62 -8.77 11.00
C PRO A 28 2.62 -7.31 11.47
N PHE A 29 1.45 -6.72 11.70
CA PHE A 29 1.30 -5.30 12.00
C PHE A 29 2.16 -4.84 13.18
N TYR A 30 2.09 -5.56 14.31
CA TYR A 30 2.80 -5.20 15.54
C TYR A 30 4.32 -5.13 15.35
N TRP A 31 4.90 -6.04 14.55
CA TRP A 31 6.36 -6.09 14.35
C TRP A 31 6.85 -4.94 13.48
N HIS A 32 6.12 -4.63 12.41
CA HIS A 32 6.46 -3.50 11.54
C HIS A 32 6.25 -2.16 12.23
N PHE A 33 5.27 -2.08 13.14
CA PHE A 33 5.07 -0.91 13.97
C PHE A 33 6.26 -0.69 14.91
N LYS A 34 6.75 -1.75 15.57
CA LYS A 34 7.93 -1.70 16.44
C LYS A 34 9.20 -1.30 15.68
N THR A 35 9.36 -1.71 14.43
CA THR A 35 10.50 -1.33 13.57
C THR A 35 10.34 0.05 12.92
N ARG A 36 9.28 0.79 13.25
CA ARG A 36 8.96 2.13 12.69
C ARG A 36 8.98 2.13 11.16
N ASN A 37 8.45 1.07 10.55
CA ASN A 37 8.22 1.04 9.10
C ASN A 37 6.81 1.56 8.80
N THR A 38 6.68 2.89 8.82
CA THR A 38 5.38 3.59 8.75
C THR A 38 4.66 3.30 7.44
N GLY A 39 5.34 3.38 6.29
CA GLY A 39 4.72 3.10 4.99
C GLY A 39 4.10 1.70 4.93
N THR A 40 4.84 0.68 5.36
CA THR A 40 4.34 -0.69 5.45
C THR A 40 3.18 -0.84 6.44
N CYS A 41 3.21 -0.14 7.58
CA CYS A 41 2.08 -0.15 8.53
C CYS A 41 0.82 0.49 7.94
N LEU A 42 0.95 1.62 7.25
CA LEU A 42 -0.16 2.27 6.57
C LEU A 42 -0.74 1.38 5.48
N PHE A 43 0.11 0.67 4.72
CA PHE A 43 -0.35 -0.27 3.70
C PHE A 43 -1.24 -1.35 4.30
N MET A 44 -0.78 -1.98 5.39
CA MET A 44 -1.53 -3.02 6.09
C MET A 44 -2.84 -2.49 6.68
N ALA A 45 -2.82 -1.29 7.27
CA ALA A 45 -4.02 -0.67 7.83
C ALA A 45 -5.08 -0.41 6.75
N TRP A 46 -4.70 0.25 5.64
CA TRP A 46 -5.64 0.57 4.56
C TRP A 46 -6.18 -0.67 3.86
N THR A 47 -5.31 -1.59 3.46
CA THR A 47 -5.72 -2.82 2.74
C THR A 47 -6.50 -3.78 3.63
N GLY A 48 -6.09 -3.96 4.90
CA GLY A 48 -6.78 -4.81 5.86
C GLY A 48 -8.17 -4.28 6.22
N LEU A 49 -8.31 -2.97 6.44
CA LEU A 49 -9.60 -2.33 6.68
C LEU A 49 -10.49 -2.33 5.42
N ALA A 50 -9.93 -2.14 4.23
CA ALA A 50 -10.69 -2.23 2.98
C ALA A 50 -11.25 -3.64 2.75
N CYS A 51 -10.45 -4.68 2.98
CA CYS A 51 -10.94 -6.07 2.91
C CYS A 51 -12.06 -6.32 3.93
N LEU A 52 -11.94 -5.78 5.14
CA LEU A 52 -12.98 -5.90 6.17
C LEU A 52 -14.29 -5.20 5.74
N VAL A 53 -14.20 -3.97 5.23
CA VAL A 53 -15.37 -3.22 4.74
C VAL A 53 -16.04 -3.96 3.58
N LEU A 54 -15.27 -4.45 2.60
CA LEU A 54 -15.81 -5.19 1.47
C LEU A 54 -16.43 -6.53 1.90
N SER A 55 -15.84 -7.23 2.87
CA SER A 55 -16.42 -8.46 3.42
C SER A 55 -17.78 -8.21 4.08
N ILE A 56 -17.92 -7.13 4.87
CA ILE A 56 -19.18 -6.72 5.50
C ILE A 56 -20.20 -6.34 4.43
N ASN A 57 -19.79 -5.60 3.40
CA ASN A 57 -20.68 -5.23 2.29
C ASN A 57 -21.20 -6.47 1.55
N SER A 58 -20.33 -7.45 1.27
CA SER A 58 -20.72 -8.68 0.57
C SER A 58 -21.74 -9.52 1.36
N ILE A 59 -21.70 -9.49 2.70
CA ILE A 59 -22.71 -10.18 3.53
C ILE A 59 -24.02 -9.41 3.54
N LEU A 60 -23.97 -8.09 3.78
CA LEU A 60 -25.17 -7.28 3.99
C LEU A 60 -26.02 -7.13 2.72
N TRP A 61 -25.39 -7.03 1.55
CA TRP A 61 -26.07 -6.87 0.27
C TRP A 61 -26.15 -8.16 -0.55
N ASN A 62 -25.93 -9.32 0.09
CA ASN A 62 -26.11 -10.60 -0.58
C ASN A 62 -27.58 -10.82 -0.95
N ASN A 63 -27.90 -10.91 -2.25
CA ASN A 63 -29.27 -11.01 -2.78
C ASN A 63 -30.24 -9.94 -2.22
N SER A 64 -29.72 -8.75 -1.90
CA SER A 64 -30.55 -7.67 -1.41
C SER A 64 -30.07 -6.33 -1.91
N THR A 65 -31.04 -5.50 -2.32
CA THR A 65 -30.85 -4.14 -2.79
C THR A 65 -31.38 -3.08 -1.83
N SER A 66 -31.92 -3.51 -0.70
CA SER A 66 -32.52 -2.62 0.29
C SER A 66 -31.46 -1.80 1.05
N ASN A 67 -31.79 -0.54 1.33
CA ASN A 67 -30.93 0.38 2.08
C ASN A 67 -31.15 0.22 3.60
N PHE A 68 -30.74 -0.91 4.16
CA PHE A 68 -30.92 -1.20 5.61
C PHE A 68 -30.02 -0.36 6.51
N ALA A 69 -28.84 0.04 6.02
CA ALA A 69 -27.80 0.69 6.81
C ALA A 69 -27.23 1.94 6.10
N PRO A 70 -28.01 3.03 5.97
CA PRO A 70 -27.58 4.24 5.25
C PRO A 70 -26.34 4.88 5.86
N LEU A 71 -26.22 4.86 7.20
CA LEU A 71 -25.04 5.38 7.91
C LEU A 71 -23.77 4.56 7.60
N TRP A 72 -23.91 3.24 7.44
CA TRP A 72 -22.80 2.38 7.05
C TRP A 72 -22.36 2.71 5.63
N CYS A 73 -23.30 2.80 4.69
CA CYS A 73 -23.02 3.15 3.29
C CYS A 73 -22.30 4.48 3.15
N ASP A 74 -22.67 5.49 3.95
CA ASP A 74 -21.96 6.76 3.95
C ASP A 74 -20.50 6.65 4.36
N ILE A 75 -20.18 5.79 5.32
CA ILE A 75 -18.83 5.61 5.85
C ILE A 75 -18.03 4.70 4.91
N SER A 76 -18.57 3.53 4.57
CA SER A 76 -17.90 2.52 3.75
C SER A 76 -17.60 3.04 2.36
N ALA A 77 -18.55 3.70 1.71
CA ALA A 77 -18.37 4.26 0.37
C ALA A 77 -17.26 5.33 0.31
N LYS A 78 -17.19 6.21 1.32
CA LYS A 78 -16.14 7.24 1.42
C LYS A 78 -14.80 6.63 1.79
N PHE A 79 -14.80 5.66 2.70
CA PHE A 79 -13.60 4.93 3.09
C PHE A 79 -12.95 4.22 1.91
N LEU A 80 -13.73 3.52 1.06
CA LEU A 80 -13.20 2.83 -0.12
C LEU A 80 -12.58 3.77 -1.15
N VAL A 81 -13.06 5.01 -1.26
CA VAL A 81 -12.42 6.06 -2.07
C VAL A 81 -11.04 6.41 -1.50
N GLY A 82 -10.98 6.66 -0.19
CA GLY A 82 -9.70 6.91 0.50
C GLY A 82 -8.73 5.74 0.38
N ALA A 83 -9.22 4.51 0.54
CA ALA A 83 -8.41 3.29 0.43
C ALA A 83 -7.82 3.11 -0.98
N ASN A 84 -8.58 3.43 -2.04
CA ASN A 84 -8.07 3.41 -3.40
C ASN A 84 -6.92 4.41 -3.61
N SER A 85 -7.08 5.64 -3.12
CA SER A 85 -6.01 6.65 -3.16
C SER A 85 -4.78 6.26 -2.33
N ALA A 86 -5.02 5.62 -1.18
CA ALA A 86 -3.97 5.20 -0.27
C ALA A 86 -2.99 4.20 -0.91
N ILE A 87 -3.42 3.39 -1.87
CA ILE A 87 -2.53 2.44 -2.58
C ILE A 87 -1.37 3.19 -3.24
N SER A 88 -1.65 4.24 -4.02
CA SER A 88 -0.62 5.03 -4.71
C SER A 88 0.25 5.81 -3.73
N SER A 89 -0.36 6.42 -2.70
CA SER A 89 0.37 7.20 -1.71
C SER A 89 1.32 6.34 -0.86
N VAL A 90 0.84 5.20 -0.38
CA VAL A 90 1.64 4.29 0.44
C VAL A 90 2.71 3.58 -0.40
N SER A 91 2.41 3.27 -1.66
CA SER A 91 3.42 2.78 -2.62
C SER A 91 4.60 3.76 -2.74
N LEU A 92 4.33 5.07 -2.87
CA LEU A 92 5.35 6.10 -2.86
C LEU A 92 6.17 6.08 -1.55
N CYS A 93 5.53 5.98 -0.39
CA CYS A 93 6.24 5.91 0.89
C CYS A 93 7.19 4.71 0.97
N ILE A 94 6.76 3.54 0.50
CA ILE A 94 7.58 2.32 0.48
C ILE A 94 8.77 2.48 -0.47
N ASN A 95 8.53 2.99 -1.69
CA ASN A 95 9.59 3.20 -2.69
C ASN A 95 10.59 4.28 -2.27
N LEU A 96 10.14 5.35 -1.61
CA LEU A 96 11.01 6.36 -1.03
C LEU A 96 11.95 5.75 0.02
N ARG A 97 11.42 4.92 0.93
CA ARG A 97 12.23 4.25 1.95
C ARG A 97 13.22 3.27 1.32
N LEU A 98 12.82 2.52 0.29
CA LEU A 98 13.72 1.63 -0.45
C LEU A 98 14.87 2.40 -1.10
N TRP A 99 14.58 3.53 -1.74
CA TRP A 99 15.60 4.39 -2.34
C TRP A 99 16.60 4.94 -1.31
N LEU A 100 16.11 5.39 -0.14
CA LEU A 100 16.95 5.89 0.94
C LEU A 100 17.92 4.79 1.43
N VAL A 101 17.42 3.57 1.61
CA VAL A 101 18.22 2.40 2.02
C VAL A 101 19.25 2.04 0.95
N ALA A 102 18.84 1.98 -0.32
CA ALA A 102 19.72 1.60 -1.42
C ALA A 102 20.85 2.60 -1.69
N SER A 103 20.64 3.88 -1.37
CA SER A 103 21.62 4.94 -1.65
C SER A 103 22.63 5.16 -0.50
N ASP A 104 22.64 4.31 0.53
CA ASP A 104 23.39 4.47 1.79
C ASP A 104 23.14 5.83 2.50
N ARG A 105 22.11 6.57 2.07
CA ARG A 105 21.71 7.84 2.67
C ARG A 105 21.11 7.65 4.06
N VAL A 106 20.78 6.41 4.44
CA VAL A 106 20.36 6.07 5.80
C VAL A 106 21.43 6.42 6.82
N ARG A 107 22.73 6.23 6.51
CA ARG A 107 23.84 6.53 7.42
C ARG A 107 24.09 8.03 7.55
N THR A 108 23.94 8.79 6.46
CA THR A 108 24.07 10.26 6.44
C THR A 108 22.87 10.99 7.04
N LEU A 109 21.66 10.44 6.89
CA LEU A 109 20.42 10.98 7.49
C LEU A 109 20.25 10.56 8.97
N GLU A 110 21.06 9.61 9.46
CA GLU A 110 20.85 8.93 10.75
C GLU A 110 20.95 9.86 11.96
N VAL A 111 21.71 10.95 11.85
CA VAL A 111 22.02 11.82 13.00
C VAL A 111 20.92 12.88 13.22
N TYR A 112 20.23 13.35 12.17
CA TYR A 112 19.29 14.48 12.29
C TYR A 112 17.90 14.30 11.66
N ALA A 113 17.66 13.32 10.78
CA ALA A 113 16.48 13.33 9.89
C ALA A 113 15.46 12.17 10.07
N LYS A 114 15.69 11.22 11.00
CA LYS A 114 14.79 10.05 11.19
C LYS A 114 13.32 10.42 11.47
N ARG A 115 13.07 11.51 12.21
CA ARG A 115 11.70 11.97 12.51
C ARG A 115 11.02 12.61 11.31
N GLY A 116 11.77 13.34 10.48
CA GLY A 116 11.24 14.01 9.29
C GLY A 116 10.69 13.03 8.26
N VAL A 117 11.39 11.91 8.02
CA VAL A 117 10.93 10.86 7.09
C VAL A 117 9.60 10.25 7.54
N VAL A 118 9.46 9.94 8.84
CA VAL A 118 8.20 9.40 9.39
C VAL A 118 7.06 10.40 9.24
N VAL A 119 7.31 11.69 9.48
CA VAL A 119 6.30 12.75 9.30
C VAL A 119 5.87 12.83 7.83
N ILE A 120 6.82 12.80 6.89
CA ILE A 120 6.51 12.81 5.44
C ILE A 120 5.71 11.55 5.06
N GLU A 121 6.11 10.37 5.54
CA GLU A 121 5.40 9.11 5.29
C GLU A 121 3.94 9.16 5.81
N LEU A 122 3.71 9.77 6.99
CA LEU A 122 2.37 9.97 7.56
C LEU A 122 1.56 11.02 6.79
N LEU A 123 2.17 12.15 6.43
CA LEU A 123 1.51 13.21 5.68
C LEU A 123 1.08 12.72 4.29
N LEU A 124 1.91 11.93 3.61
CA LEU A 124 1.53 11.32 2.35
C LEU A 124 0.50 10.21 2.57
N GLY A 125 0.84 9.20 3.38
CA GLY A 125 0.04 7.97 3.47
C GLY A 125 -1.26 8.07 4.25
N LEU A 126 -1.46 9.11 5.07
CA LEU A 126 -2.74 9.44 5.70
C LEU A 126 -3.33 10.75 5.16
N GLY A 127 -2.50 11.78 4.98
CA GLY A 127 -2.99 13.11 4.59
C GLY A 127 -3.66 13.11 3.22
N VAL A 128 -3.09 12.45 2.20
CA VAL A 128 -3.72 12.40 0.87
C VAL A 128 -5.05 11.65 0.89
N PRO A 129 -5.14 10.38 1.38
CA PRO A 129 -6.40 9.65 1.44
C PRO A 129 -7.48 10.39 2.25
N VAL A 130 -7.12 10.96 3.41
CA VAL A 130 -8.06 11.69 4.26
C VAL A 130 -8.54 12.96 3.56
N THR A 131 -7.67 13.66 2.83
CA THR A 131 -8.05 14.85 2.06
C THR A 131 -9.05 14.49 0.97
N GLU A 132 -8.83 13.41 0.22
CA GLU A 132 -9.79 12.93 -0.79
C GLU A 132 -11.14 12.53 -0.17
N MET A 133 -11.12 11.85 0.99
CA MET A 133 -12.33 11.54 1.75
C MET A 133 -13.09 12.80 2.18
N ILE A 134 -12.36 13.84 2.63
CA ILE A 134 -12.95 15.12 3.04
C ILE A 134 -13.54 15.86 1.84
N PHE A 135 -12.84 15.93 0.70
CA PHE A 135 -13.36 16.58 -0.51
C PHE A 135 -14.65 15.93 -0.99
N ARG A 136 -14.76 14.61 -0.88
CA ARG A 136 -16.00 13.89 -1.20
C ARG A 136 -17.09 14.13 -0.16
N LYS A 137 -16.77 14.21 1.14
CA LYS A 137 -17.73 14.56 2.20
C LYS A 137 -18.27 15.99 2.06
N LEU A 138 -17.43 16.93 1.66
CA LEU A 138 -17.78 18.33 1.44
C LEU A 138 -18.49 18.56 0.10
N HIS A 139 -18.88 17.49 -0.60
CA HIS A 139 -19.59 17.55 -1.89
C HIS A 139 -18.92 18.51 -2.90
N PHE A 140 -17.59 18.57 -2.94
CA PHE A 140 -16.90 19.38 -3.97
C PHE A 140 -17.26 18.92 -5.37
N PHE A 141 -17.41 17.60 -5.54
CA PHE A 141 -17.94 17.00 -6.75
C PHE A 141 -19.45 17.12 -6.73
N ARG A 142 -19.99 17.72 -7.80
CA ARG A 142 -21.42 17.60 -8.08
C ARG A 142 -21.74 16.11 -8.20
N SER A 143 -22.49 15.59 -7.24
CA SER A 143 -23.17 14.33 -7.38
C SER A 143 -24.63 14.53 -7.07
N TYR A 144 -25.51 14.19 -7.99
CA TYR A 144 -26.97 14.20 -7.72
C TYR A 144 -27.38 13.05 -6.80
N ARG A 145 -26.45 12.14 -6.49
CA ARG A 145 -26.67 10.89 -5.77
C ARG A 145 -25.72 10.84 -4.58
N ARG A 146 -26.17 10.32 -3.45
CA ARG A 146 -25.35 10.23 -2.23
C ARG A 146 -24.38 9.06 -2.32
N PHE A 147 -24.90 7.91 -2.71
CA PHE A 147 -24.20 6.67 -2.99
C PHE A 147 -25.10 5.82 -3.89
N ASP A 148 -24.48 4.84 -4.56
CA ASP A 148 -25.16 3.84 -5.36
C ASP A 148 -25.06 2.49 -4.63
N ILE A 149 -26.14 1.71 -4.65
CA ILE A 149 -26.19 0.36 -4.10
C ILE A 149 -26.19 -0.63 -5.25
N TYR A 150 -25.22 -1.54 -5.24
CA TYR A 150 -25.13 -2.65 -6.18
C TYR A 150 -25.43 -3.95 -5.44
N GLU A 151 -26.40 -4.73 -5.92
CA GLU A 151 -26.72 -6.04 -5.35
C GLU A 151 -25.47 -6.95 -5.32
N GLY A 152 -25.22 -7.64 -4.22
CA GLY A 152 -24.06 -8.52 -4.01
C GLY A 152 -22.73 -7.80 -3.73
N PHE A 153 -22.57 -6.56 -4.19
CA PHE A 153 -21.36 -5.76 -3.98
C PHE A 153 -21.47 -4.84 -2.75
N GLY A 154 -22.62 -4.16 -2.59
CA GLY A 154 -22.87 -3.16 -1.56
C GLY A 154 -22.76 -1.71 -2.03
N CYS A 155 -22.43 -0.82 -1.09
CA CYS A 155 -22.50 0.63 -1.29
C CYS A 155 -21.21 1.24 -1.86
N ILE A 156 -21.36 2.03 -2.93
CA ILE A 156 -20.28 2.76 -3.61
C ILE A 156 -20.61 4.25 -3.65
N ALA A 157 -19.58 5.09 -3.52
CA ALA A 157 -19.80 6.52 -3.54
C ALA A 157 -20.04 6.97 -4.98
N ALA A 158 -21.22 7.55 -5.22
CA ALA A 158 -21.62 8.04 -6.53
C ALA A 158 -20.62 9.07 -7.05
N SER A 159 -20.31 8.99 -8.34
CA SER A 159 -19.40 9.90 -9.01
C SER A 159 -20.01 10.29 -10.34
N ASP A 160 -20.18 11.58 -10.55
CA ASP A 160 -20.59 12.10 -11.86
C ASP A 160 -19.35 12.52 -12.64
N ASN A 161 -19.42 12.40 -13.97
CA ASN A 161 -18.33 12.71 -14.88
C ASN A 161 -18.13 14.24 -15.01
N VAL A 162 -17.38 14.82 -14.07
CA VAL A 162 -17.12 16.26 -13.97
C VAL A 162 -15.62 16.52 -14.03
N LEU A 163 -15.18 17.59 -14.71
CA LEU A 163 -13.75 17.96 -14.82
C LEU A 163 -13.03 18.00 -13.46
N LEU A 164 -13.72 18.48 -12.42
CA LEU A 164 -13.18 18.56 -11.08
C LEU A 164 -12.80 17.19 -10.50
N MET A 165 -13.55 16.12 -10.83
CA MET A 165 -13.24 14.73 -10.44
C MET A 165 -11.84 14.33 -10.94
N TYR A 166 -11.55 14.62 -12.20
CA TYR A 166 -10.24 14.32 -12.77
C TYR A 166 -9.13 15.12 -12.10
N LEU A 167 -9.38 16.40 -11.81
CA LEU A 167 -8.37 17.28 -11.23
C LEU A 167 -8.07 16.98 -9.75
N LEU A 168 -9.09 16.62 -8.95
CA LEU A 168 -8.95 16.45 -7.51
C LEU A 168 -8.83 15.00 -7.04
N LEU A 169 -9.22 14.01 -7.86
CA LEU A 169 -9.10 12.59 -7.51
C LEU A 169 -8.08 11.89 -8.42
N LEU A 170 -8.29 11.95 -9.74
CA LEU A 170 -7.45 11.18 -10.66
C LEU A 170 -6.03 11.76 -10.80
N ALA A 171 -5.90 13.07 -10.96
CA ALA A 171 -4.60 13.71 -11.17
C ALA A 171 -3.65 13.55 -9.96
N PRO A 172 -4.07 13.75 -8.69
CA PRO A 172 -3.21 13.50 -7.54
C PRO A 172 -2.74 12.03 -7.46
N GLN A 173 -3.65 11.07 -7.68
CA GLN A 173 -3.31 9.65 -7.69
C GLN A 173 -2.29 9.32 -8.78
N PHE A 174 -2.44 9.91 -9.97
CA PHE A 174 -1.51 9.73 -11.08
C PHE A 174 -0.13 10.36 -10.80
N LEU A 175 -0.09 11.58 -10.24
CA LEU A 175 1.15 12.25 -9.84
C LEU A 175 1.90 11.46 -8.76
N LEU A 176 1.19 10.92 -7.77
CA LEU A 176 1.77 10.03 -6.76
C LEU A 176 2.32 8.74 -7.38
N GLY A 177 1.61 8.18 -8.35
CA GLY A 177 2.09 7.03 -9.14
C GLY A 177 3.41 7.34 -9.88
N ILE A 178 3.50 8.49 -10.56
CA ILE A 178 4.73 8.93 -11.24
C ILE A 178 5.87 9.15 -10.25
N ALA A 179 5.59 9.80 -9.12
CA ALA A 179 6.60 10.00 -8.07
C ALA A 179 7.09 8.63 -7.55
N SER A 180 6.17 7.71 -7.25
CA SER A 180 6.47 6.36 -6.77
C SER A 180 7.35 5.61 -7.78
N THR A 181 7.02 5.71 -9.06
CA THR A 181 7.80 5.17 -10.18
C THR A 181 9.23 5.68 -10.19
N THR A 182 9.38 7.00 -10.07
CA THR A 182 10.66 7.68 -10.12
C THR A 182 11.57 7.17 -9.00
N PHE A 183 11.05 7.08 -7.77
CA PHE A 183 11.82 6.54 -6.64
C PHE A 183 12.14 5.05 -6.79
N ASN A 184 11.24 4.25 -7.36
CA ASN A 184 11.52 2.84 -7.63
C ASN A 184 12.69 2.67 -8.63
N VAL A 185 12.71 3.45 -9.71
CA VAL A 185 13.82 3.46 -10.68
C VAL A 185 15.12 3.94 -10.04
N LEU A 186 15.07 5.00 -9.24
CA LEU A 186 16.25 5.48 -8.52
C LEU A 186 16.76 4.45 -7.51
N ALA A 187 15.88 3.72 -6.83
CA ALA A 187 16.24 2.63 -5.92
C ALA A 187 16.93 1.49 -6.67
N LEU A 188 16.43 1.12 -7.86
CA LEU A 188 17.04 0.11 -8.73
C LEU A 188 18.45 0.53 -9.18
N ILE A 189 18.62 1.80 -9.62
CA ILE A 189 19.93 2.32 -10.04
C ILE A 189 20.92 2.32 -8.87
N ALA A 190 20.50 2.80 -7.70
CA ALA A 190 21.33 2.83 -6.50
C ALA A 190 21.75 1.41 -6.08
N TYR A 191 20.79 0.47 -6.11
CA TYR A 191 21.04 -0.94 -5.85
C TYR A 191 22.06 -1.54 -6.82
N HIS A 192 21.90 -1.30 -8.12
CA HIS A 192 22.82 -1.83 -9.12
C HIS A 192 24.24 -1.30 -8.94
N ARG A 193 24.39 -0.01 -8.60
CA ARG A 193 25.69 0.61 -8.29
C ARG A 193 26.33 -0.03 -7.06
N MET A 194 25.56 -0.21 -5.99
CA MET A 194 26.04 -0.87 -4.78
C MET A 194 26.49 -2.30 -5.06
N TYR A 195 25.67 -3.06 -5.80
CA TYR A 195 25.97 -4.45 -6.15
C TYR A 195 27.26 -4.56 -6.98
N LYS A 196 27.44 -3.68 -7.97
CA LYS A 196 28.66 -3.63 -8.77
C LYS A 196 29.89 -3.29 -7.92
N TYR A 197 29.79 -2.29 -7.04
CA TYR A 197 30.88 -1.91 -6.14
C TYR A 197 31.30 -3.08 -5.24
N MET A 198 30.35 -3.84 -4.70
CA MET A 198 30.65 -5.01 -3.86
C MET A 198 31.35 -6.12 -4.62
N LEU A 199 30.95 -6.38 -5.88
CA LEU A 199 31.62 -7.34 -6.78
C LEU A 199 33.05 -6.90 -7.10
N ASP A 200 33.27 -5.61 -7.37
CA ASP A 200 34.56 -5.09 -7.76
C ASP A 200 35.55 -5.04 -6.58
N THR A 201 35.05 -4.83 -5.34
CA THR A 201 35.89 -4.62 -4.15
C THR A 201 36.19 -5.92 -3.37
N GLN A 202 35.36 -6.96 -3.51
CA GLN A 202 35.45 -8.17 -2.67
C GLN A 202 35.80 -9.42 -3.50
N HIS A 203 37.04 -9.90 -3.42
CA HIS A 203 37.56 -11.07 -4.17
C HIS A 203 36.90 -12.41 -3.81
N SER A 204 36.20 -12.45 -2.68
CA SER A 204 35.36 -13.56 -2.25
C SER A 204 34.14 -12.97 -1.53
N PRO A 205 33.00 -12.80 -2.21
CA PRO A 205 31.83 -12.16 -1.62
C PRO A 205 31.26 -13.09 -0.56
N THR A 206 31.69 -12.92 0.69
CA THR A 206 30.97 -13.46 1.84
C THR A 206 29.68 -12.67 1.91
N PHE A 207 28.62 -13.28 1.38
CA PHE A 207 27.26 -12.79 1.39
C PHE A 207 26.81 -12.68 2.85
N HIS A 208 27.16 -11.57 3.52
CA HIS A 208 26.74 -11.34 4.89
C HIS A 208 25.21 -11.28 4.89
N ARG A 209 24.61 -12.33 5.43
CA ARG A 209 23.17 -12.60 5.59
C ARG A 209 22.38 -11.43 6.22
N GLN A 210 23.06 -10.41 6.73
CA GLN A 210 22.48 -9.32 7.51
C GLN A 210 22.43 -7.98 6.78
N THR A 211 23.08 -7.82 5.62
CA THR A 211 23.13 -6.53 4.94
C THR A 211 22.93 -6.69 3.42
N THR A 212 21.90 -6.01 2.92
CA THR A 212 21.77 -5.47 1.54
C THR A 212 21.47 -6.38 0.36
N LEU A 213 21.45 -7.70 0.51
CA LEU A 213 21.16 -8.62 -0.62
C LEU A 213 19.99 -9.56 -0.32
N SER A 214 18.98 -9.04 0.37
CA SER A 214 17.77 -9.80 0.66
C SER A 214 16.97 -9.98 -0.63
N VAL A 215 16.65 -11.21 -0.97
CA VAL A 215 15.63 -11.60 -1.97
C VAL A 215 14.39 -10.70 -1.87
N SER A 216 13.97 -10.34 -0.65
CA SER A 216 12.84 -9.43 -0.41
C SER A 216 13.02 -8.04 -1.06
N PHE A 217 14.23 -7.48 -1.10
CA PHE A 217 14.50 -6.19 -1.71
C PHE A 217 14.30 -6.21 -3.24
N LEU A 218 14.80 -7.26 -3.91
CA LEU A 218 14.57 -7.48 -5.35
C LEU A 218 13.08 -7.66 -5.66
N TRP A 219 12.34 -8.36 -4.80
CA TRP A 219 10.89 -8.48 -4.95
C TRP A 219 10.19 -7.12 -4.90
N PHE A 220 10.51 -6.24 -3.94
CA PHE A 220 9.90 -4.91 -3.90
C PHE A 220 10.17 -4.08 -5.15
N LEU A 221 11.37 -4.17 -5.72
CA LEU A 221 11.68 -3.51 -7.00
C LEU A 221 10.81 -4.04 -8.14
N THR A 222 10.64 -5.37 -8.24
CA THR A 222 9.79 -5.98 -9.27
C THR A 222 8.31 -5.65 -9.09
N LEU A 223 7.81 -5.67 -7.86
CA LEU A 223 6.44 -5.25 -7.53
C LEU A 223 6.22 -3.77 -7.83
N GLY A 224 7.23 -2.94 -7.59
CA GLY A 224 7.22 -1.54 -8.00
C GLY A 224 7.03 -1.41 -9.52
N ILE A 225 7.76 -2.18 -10.33
CA ILE A 225 7.62 -2.17 -11.80
C ILE A 225 6.22 -2.62 -12.25
N ILE A 226 5.72 -3.72 -11.68
CA ILE A 226 4.38 -4.24 -12.01
C ILE A 226 3.31 -3.23 -11.61
N SER A 227 3.43 -2.61 -10.43
CA SER A 227 2.51 -1.58 -9.96
C SER A 227 2.42 -0.42 -10.93
N ILE A 228 3.53 -0.01 -11.57
CA ILE A 228 3.55 1.09 -12.53
C ILE A 228 2.73 0.75 -13.77
N LEU A 229 2.97 -0.42 -14.36
CA LEU A 229 2.24 -0.89 -15.53
C LEU A 229 0.74 -0.95 -15.24
N CYS A 230 0.37 -1.55 -14.11
CA CYS A 230 -1.02 -1.62 -13.68
C CYS A 230 -1.65 -0.23 -13.44
N SER A 231 -0.94 0.70 -12.77
CA SER A 231 -1.45 2.04 -12.50
C SER A 231 -1.66 2.87 -13.76
N ILE A 232 -0.73 2.80 -14.73
CA ILE A 232 -0.87 3.50 -16.02
C ILE A 232 -2.03 2.91 -16.82
N SER A 233 -2.10 1.57 -16.93
CA SER A 233 -3.20 0.89 -17.62
C SER A 233 -4.55 1.22 -17.02
N TYR A 234 -4.65 1.22 -15.68
CA TYR A 234 -5.87 1.58 -14.97
C TYR A 234 -6.26 3.04 -15.20
N ALA A 235 -5.32 3.99 -15.12
CA ALA A 235 -5.60 5.41 -15.34
C ALA A 235 -6.11 5.68 -16.76
N VAL A 236 -5.44 5.11 -17.77
CA VAL A 236 -5.86 5.23 -19.19
C VAL A 236 -7.25 4.64 -19.39
N PHE A 237 -7.50 3.46 -18.81
CA PHE A 237 -8.80 2.80 -18.91
C PHE A 237 -9.92 3.61 -18.26
N VAL A 238 -9.70 4.17 -17.06
CA VAL A 238 -10.68 5.02 -16.36
C VAL A 238 -11.01 6.27 -17.19
N VAL A 239 -10.01 6.93 -17.77
CA VAL A 239 -10.24 8.10 -18.63
C VAL A 239 -11.02 7.72 -19.88
N TYR A 240 -10.64 6.63 -20.54
CA TYR A 240 -11.34 6.12 -21.71
C TYR A 240 -12.80 5.79 -21.41
N PHE A 241 -13.05 5.02 -20.34
CA PHE A 241 -14.38 4.61 -19.93
C PHE A 241 -15.28 5.81 -19.61
N ASN A 242 -14.78 6.77 -18.82
CA ASN A 242 -15.59 7.95 -18.52
C ASN A 242 -15.82 8.83 -19.76
N ALA A 243 -14.88 8.87 -20.72
CA ALA A 243 -15.07 9.61 -21.96
C ALA A 243 -16.11 8.98 -22.89
N THR A 244 -16.27 7.66 -22.88
CA THR A 244 -17.19 6.92 -23.77
C THR A 244 -18.54 6.58 -23.13
N ALA A 245 -18.61 6.44 -21.81
CA ALA A 245 -19.83 6.02 -21.09
C ALA A 245 -20.88 7.14 -20.95
N SER A 246 -20.49 8.40 -20.94
CA SER A 246 -21.44 9.51 -20.79
C SER A 246 -22.07 9.91 -22.12
N ALA A 247 -23.29 9.42 -22.36
CA ALA A 247 -24.15 9.85 -23.48
C ALA A 247 -24.41 11.37 -23.49
N ASP A 248 -24.38 12.01 -22.31
CA ASP A 248 -24.57 13.45 -22.11
C ASP A 248 -23.26 14.28 -22.14
N GLY A 249 -22.11 13.65 -22.38
CA GLY A 249 -20.80 14.31 -22.38
C GLY A 249 -20.34 14.83 -21.01
N PHE A 250 -19.34 15.72 -21.01
CA PHE A 250 -18.78 16.33 -19.80
C PHE A 250 -19.78 17.32 -19.15
N VAL A 251 -20.11 17.10 -17.87
CA VAL A 251 -20.96 18.02 -17.12
C VAL A 251 -20.10 19.10 -16.48
N TYR A 252 -20.31 20.36 -16.87
CA TYR A 252 -19.63 21.51 -16.25
C TYR A 252 -20.17 21.80 -14.85
N TRP A 253 -19.27 22.17 -13.93
CA TRP A 253 -19.63 22.63 -12.60
C TRP A 253 -20.30 24.01 -12.70
N LYS A 254 -21.56 24.11 -12.21
CA LYS A 254 -22.37 25.34 -12.33
C LYS A 254 -22.25 26.26 -11.12
N SER A 255 -22.53 25.77 -9.91
CA SER A 255 -22.43 26.57 -8.68
C SER A 255 -22.37 25.74 -7.40
N TRP A 256 -21.84 26.33 -6.33
CA TRP A 256 -21.77 25.71 -4.99
C TRP A 256 -23.16 25.39 -4.44
N LYS A 257 -24.11 26.33 -4.57
CA LYS A 257 -25.49 26.18 -4.06
C LYS A 257 -26.23 25.02 -4.73
N LEU A 258 -26.11 24.87 -6.06
CA LEU A 258 -26.73 23.76 -6.80
C LEU A 258 -26.09 22.40 -6.47
N THR A 259 -24.82 22.40 -6.07
CA THR A 259 -24.07 21.20 -5.69
C THR A 259 -24.44 20.72 -4.28
N HIS A 260 -24.91 21.62 -3.41
CA HIS A 260 -25.27 21.34 -2.01
C HIS A 260 -26.78 21.26 -1.76
N LEU A 261 -27.62 21.20 -2.79
CA LEU A 261 -29.05 20.97 -2.63
C LEU A 261 -29.26 19.54 -2.07
N ASP A 262 -29.97 19.41 -0.95
CA ASP A 262 -30.17 18.19 -0.15
C ASP A 262 -30.20 16.89 -0.98
N ILE A 263 -29.03 16.25 -1.11
CA ILE A 263 -28.83 15.07 -1.97
C ILE A 263 -29.35 13.83 -1.23
N LYS A 264 -30.63 13.50 -1.47
CA LYS A 264 -31.27 12.29 -0.92
C LYS A 264 -31.38 11.13 -1.90
N ALA A 265 -31.08 11.34 -3.18
CA ALA A 265 -31.21 10.30 -4.18
C ALA A 265 -30.14 9.22 -3.98
N VAL A 266 -30.58 7.97 -4.05
CA VAL A 266 -29.77 6.76 -4.01
C VAL A 266 -30.23 5.91 -5.18
N ASN A 267 -29.31 5.58 -6.09
CA ASN A 267 -29.62 4.62 -7.14
C ASN A 267 -29.37 3.21 -6.64
N ILE A 268 -30.19 2.30 -7.12
CA ILE A 268 -30.16 0.89 -6.78
C ILE A 268 -30.05 0.14 -8.09
N TYR A 269 -29.04 -0.72 -8.18
CA TYR A 269 -28.77 -1.55 -9.35
C TYR A 269 -28.87 -3.01 -8.95
N ASP A 270 -29.83 -3.71 -9.55
CA ASP A 270 -30.00 -5.15 -9.37
C ASP A 270 -28.86 -5.91 -10.04
N GLU A 271 -28.57 -7.14 -9.60
CA GLU A 271 -27.44 -7.93 -10.09
C GLU A 271 -27.46 -8.10 -11.61
N ASN A 272 -28.64 -8.34 -12.18
CA ASN A 272 -28.81 -8.51 -13.62
C ASN A 272 -28.53 -7.24 -14.42
N GLU A 273 -28.72 -6.06 -13.83
CA GLU A 273 -28.51 -4.77 -14.49
C GLU A 273 -27.02 -4.45 -14.57
N TRP A 274 -26.32 -4.49 -13.43
CA TRP A 274 -24.91 -4.08 -13.39
C TRP A 274 -23.96 -5.15 -13.93
N ARG A 275 -24.30 -6.44 -13.81
CA ARG A 275 -23.58 -7.53 -14.51
C ARG A 275 -23.94 -7.63 -16.00
N GLY A 276 -25.05 -7.01 -16.40
CA GLY A 276 -25.45 -6.94 -17.82
C GLY A 276 -24.50 -6.05 -18.64
N ASP A 277 -23.86 -5.07 -18.02
CA ASP A 277 -22.83 -4.25 -18.64
C ASP A 277 -21.43 -4.78 -18.32
N MET A 278 -20.76 -5.34 -19.33
CA MET A 278 -19.42 -5.93 -19.21
C MET A 278 -18.39 -4.96 -18.61
N MET A 279 -18.47 -3.67 -18.93
CA MET A 279 -17.49 -2.70 -18.45
C MET A 279 -17.72 -2.33 -16.97
N THR A 280 -18.98 -2.12 -16.59
CA THR A 280 -19.35 -1.89 -15.18
C THR A 280 -19.00 -3.10 -14.32
N GLU A 281 -19.33 -4.32 -14.76
CA GLU A 281 -18.96 -5.55 -14.06
C GLU A 281 -17.45 -5.65 -13.84
N PHE A 282 -16.66 -5.47 -14.91
CA PHE A 282 -15.20 -5.54 -14.80
C PHE A 282 -14.62 -4.51 -13.83
N LEU A 283 -15.08 -3.26 -13.87
CA LEU A 283 -14.60 -2.19 -12.99
C LEU A 283 -14.93 -2.45 -11.53
N LEU A 284 -16.17 -2.86 -11.24
CA LEU A 284 -16.61 -3.17 -9.89
C LEU A 284 -15.82 -4.37 -9.34
N GLU A 285 -15.80 -5.48 -10.08
CA GLU A 285 -15.08 -6.67 -9.66
C GLU A 285 -13.57 -6.40 -9.51
N ALA A 286 -12.92 -5.70 -10.45
CA ALA A 286 -11.51 -5.36 -10.32
C ALA A 286 -11.21 -4.55 -9.05
N ASN A 287 -12.04 -3.55 -8.73
CA ASN A 287 -11.91 -2.74 -7.51
C ASN A 287 -12.20 -3.56 -6.24
N ARG A 288 -13.08 -4.57 -6.32
CA ARG A 288 -13.36 -5.51 -5.23
C ARG A 288 -12.17 -6.44 -4.96
N TRP A 289 -11.60 -7.04 -6.00
CA TRP A 289 -10.55 -8.05 -5.90
C TRP A 289 -9.15 -7.47 -5.66
N ILE A 290 -8.88 -6.23 -6.08
CA ILE A 290 -7.53 -5.64 -5.93
C ILE A 290 -7.07 -5.58 -4.47
N PHE A 291 -7.95 -5.23 -3.52
CA PHE A 291 -7.59 -5.17 -2.10
C PHE A 291 -7.27 -6.55 -1.54
N VAL A 292 -8.05 -7.57 -1.89
CA VAL A 292 -7.82 -8.96 -1.48
C VAL A 292 -6.49 -9.46 -2.05
N GLY A 293 -6.25 -9.22 -3.34
CA GLY A 293 -4.98 -9.55 -3.99
C GLY A 293 -3.80 -8.88 -3.33
N LEU A 294 -3.85 -7.57 -3.09
CA LEU A 294 -2.80 -6.81 -2.41
C LEU A 294 -2.53 -7.29 -0.99
N ALA A 295 -3.59 -7.59 -0.23
CA ALA A 295 -3.50 -8.10 1.14
C ALA A 295 -2.83 -9.48 1.20
N LEU A 296 -3.27 -10.44 0.37
CA LEU A 296 -2.69 -11.77 0.29
C LEU A 296 -1.24 -11.72 -0.21
N LEU A 297 -0.98 -10.94 -1.25
CA LEU A 297 0.37 -10.74 -1.80
C LEU A 297 1.31 -10.22 -0.72
N PHE A 298 0.87 -9.22 0.05
CA PHE A 298 1.64 -8.68 1.16
C PHE A 298 1.94 -9.74 2.23
N PHE A 299 0.95 -10.54 2.63
CA PHE A 299 1.15 -11.60 3.60
C PHE A 299 2.12 -12.68 3.10
N VAL A 300 2.04 -13.07 1.83
CA VAL A 300 3.00 -14.01 1.23
C VAL A 300 4.42 -13.47 1.32
N PHE A 301 4.63 -12.18 1.03
CA PHE A 301 5.97 -11.60 1.04
C PHE A 301 6.53 -11.31 2.44
N PHE A 302 5.71 -10.81 3.37
CA PHE A 302 6.18 -10.41 4.70
C PHE A 302 5.91 -11.46 5.78
N GLY A 303 4.76 -12.14 5.69
CA GLY A 303 4.34 -13.17 6.65
C GLY A 303 5.09 -14.49 6.50
N LEU A 304 5.47 -14.91 5.29
CA LEU A 304 6.13 -16.21 5.08
C LEU A 304 7.67 -16.15 5.16
N THR A 305 8.24 -14.99 5.46
CA THR A 305 9.70 -14.82 5.60
C THR A 305 10.27 -15.75 6.67
N SER A 306 11.54 -16.14 6.54
CA SER A 306 12.21 -16.99 7.55
C SER A 306 12.23 -16.31 8.93
N GLU A 307 12.34 -14.98 8.95
CA GLU A 307 12.27 -14.16 10.16
C GLU A 307 10.86 -14.15 10.78
N ALA A 308 9.81 -13.98 9.97
CA ALA A 308 8.43 -14.04 10.46
C ALA A 308 8.08 -15.44 10.98
N ARG A 309 8.46 -16.51 10.26
CA ARG A 309 8.28 -17.90 10.73
C ARG A 309 9.02 -18.18 12.03
N ARG A 310 10.21 -17.61 12.23
CA ARG A 310 10.94 -17.71 13.50
C ARG A 310 10.15 -17.06 14.64
N ARG A 311 9.53 -15.89 14.40
CA ARG A 311 8.70 -15.18 15.38
C ARG A 311 7.39 -15.91 15.66
N TYR A 312 6.73 -16.48 14.65
CA TYR A 312 5.54 -17.33 14.85
C TYR A 312 5.87 -18.54 15.73
N LYS A 313 7.01 -19.19 15.50
CA LYS A 313 7.49 -20.30 16.36
C LYS A 313 7.76 -19.86 17.80
N MET A 314 8.23 -18.62 18.02
CA MET A 314 8.40 -18.09 19.38
C MET A 314 7.05 -17.78 20.07
N LEU A 315 6.06 -17.30 19.31
CA LEU A 315 4.73 -16.96 19.84
C LEU A 315 3.86 -18.20 20.11
N LEU A 316 3.86 -19.16 19.18
CA LEU A 316 3.12 -20.43 19.32
C LEU A 316 3.89 -21.42 20.22
N GLY A 317 5.20 -21.28 20.33
CA GLY A 317 6.05 -22.05 21.24
C GLY A 317 6.08 -21.47 22.65
N CYS A 318 4.95 -21.52 23.36
CA CYS A 318 4.93 -21.20 24.78
C CYS A 318 5.60 -22.34 25.58
N GLY A 319 6.74 -22.07 26.25
CA GLY A 319 7.18 -22.86 27.42
C GLY A 319 8.62 -23.41 27.48
N GLY A 320 9.47 -23.26 26.45
CA GLY A 320 10.74 -24.03 26.40
C GLY A 320 12.09 -23.29 26.47
N ARG A 321 12.15 -21.96 26.28
CA ARG A 321 13.46 -21.26 26.22
C ARG A 321 13.44 -19.84 26.81
N LYS A 322 12.99 -19.69 28.06
CA LYS A 322 13.33 -18.47 28.82
C LYS A 322 14.82 -18.37 29.19
N LYS A 323 15.60 -19.47 29.04
CA LYS A 323 17.02 -19.51 29.41
C LYS A 323 17.99 -18.96 28.35
N TRP A 324 17.59 -18.87 27.08
CA TRP A 324 18.50 -18.41 26.02
C TRP A 324 18.45 -16.89 25.77
N MET A 325 17.37 -16.22 26.17
CA MET A 325 17.19 -14.79 25.89
C MET A 325 17.89 -13.88 26.91
N PHE A 326 18.10 -14.37 28.14
CA PHE A 326 18.86 -13.64 29.18
C PHE A 326 20.38 -13.77 29.03
N GLU A 327 20.87 -14.86 28.43
CA GLU A 327 22.32 -15.04 28.17
C GLU A 327 22.77 -14.16 27.00
N VAL A 328 21.95 -14.04 25.95
CA VAL A 328 22.27 -13.22 24.77
C VAL A 328 22.31 -11.73 25.13
N GLU A 329 21.46 -11.26 26.03
CA GLU A 329 21.45 -9.86 26.48
C GLU A 329 22.66 -9.51 27.37
N LYS A 330 23.32 -10.50 28.00
CA LYS A 330 24.60 -10.30 28.71
C LYS A 330 25.83 -10.36 27.80
N THR A 331 25.74 -11.01 26.64
CA THR A 331 26.84 -11.11 25.66
C THR A 331 26.77 -10.07 24.55
N MET A 332 25.68 -9.30 24.47
CA MET A 332 25.68 -8.10 23.63
C MET A 332 26.44 -7.01 24.40
N PRO A 333 27.53 -6.45 23.84
CA PRO A 333 28.12 -5.26 24.43
C PRO A 333 27.03 -4.18 24.50
N ASN A 334 27.10 -3.36 25.56
CA ASN A 334 26.18 -2.27 25.84
C ASN A 334 25.64 -1.62 24.56
N ALA A 335 24.37 -1.22 24.56
CA ALA A 335 23.67 -0.58 23.43
C ALA A 335 24.29 0.75 22.89
N GLY A 336 25.55 1.05 23.21
CA GLY A 336 26.44 1.98 22.52
C GLY A 336 27.42 1.32 21.53
N ASP A 337 27.48 -0.01 21.46
CA ASP A 337 28.47 -0.75 20.66
C ASP A 337 27.74 -1.59 19.60
N ARG A 338 27.28 -0.89 18.55
CA ARG A 338 26.67 -1.54 17.39
C ARG A 338 27.80 -2.19 16.61
N GLY A 339 27.79 -3.52 16.51
CA GLY A 339 28.66 -4.29 15.63
C GLY A 339 28.52 -3.86 14.17
N ILE A 340 29.25 -2.79 13.80
CA ILE A 340 29.71 -2.35 12.47
C ILE A 340 30.98 -1.48 12.68
N VAL A 341 31.83 -1.78 13.68
CA VAL A 341 32.99 -0.91 14.01
C VAL A 341 34.35 -1.61 14.00
N HIS A 342 34.44 -2.95 13.91
CA HIS A 342 35.75 -3.62 14.02
C HIS A 342 36.45 -4.03 12.72
N TYR A 343 35.98 -3.61 11.54
CA TYR A 343 36.65 -3.95 10.27
C TYR A 343 37.00 -2.76 9.37
N ALA A 344 36.90 -1.53 9.86
CA ALA A 344 37.30 -0.34 9.10
C ALA A 344 38.37 0.51 9.79
N ASN A 345 38.75 0.18 11.04
CA ASN A 345 39.74 0.93 11.80
C ASN A 345 41.15 0.31 11.74
N GLU A 346 41.29 -0.99 11.49
CA GLU A 346 42.62 -1.61 11.34
C GLU A 346 43.30 -1.23 10.02
N ASP A 347 42.53 -0.93 8.97
CA ASP A 347 43.07 -0.56 7.66
C ASP A 347 43.42 0.94 7.54
N MET A 348 42.85 1.81 8.40
CA MET A 348 43.19 3.25 8.42
C MET A 348 44.42 3.56 9.30
N GLU A 349 44.63 2.86 10.41
CA GLU A 349 45.88 2.99 11.18
C GLU A 349 47.10 2.39 10.43
N SER A 350 46.88 1.34 9.63
CA SER A 350 47.90 0.80 8.72
C SER A 350 48.26 1.74 7.56
N ALA A 351 47.31 2.57 7.09
CA ALA A 351 47.53 3.49 5.97
C ALA A 351 48.19 4.80 6.42
N GLU A 352 47.84 5.32 7.61
CA GLU A 352 48.49 6.52 8.17
C GLU A 352 49.94 6.25 8.62
N GLY A 353 50.24 5.03 9.10
CA GLY A 353 51.61 4.61 9.43
C GLY A 353 52.55 4.51 8.21
N TYR A 354 52.03 4.13 7.04
CA TYR A 354 52.82 3.99 5.82
C TYR A 354 53.06 5.33 5.10
N VAL A 355 52.13 6.28 5.24
CA VAL A 355 52.26 7.64 4.67
C VAL A 355 53.21 8.52 5.51
N MET A 356 53.23 8.36 6.83
CA MET A 356 54.18 9.10 7.70
C MET A 356 55.63 8.61 7.59
N ALA A 357 55.87 7.36 7.16
CA ALA A 357 57.22 6.84 6.92
C ALA A 357 57.85 7.31 5.59
N LEU A 358 57.06 7.80 4.62
CA LEU A 358 57.55 8.29 3.33
C LEU A 358 57.78 9.81 3.27
N VAL A 359 57.34 10.56 4.29
CA VAL A 359 57.48 12.03 4.36
C VAL A 359 58.53 12.47 5.41
N GLY A 360 59.05 11.53 6.21
CA GLY A 360 60.02 11.80 7.28
C GLY A 360 61.39 11.11 7.16
N GLY A 361 61.79 10.69 5.95
CA GLY A 361 63.09 10.06 5.68
C GLY A 361 64.02 10.92 4.83
#